data_AF-A0A5P9BD61-F1
#
_entry.id   AF-A0A5P9BD61-F1
#
_cell.length_a   1.000
_cell.length_b   1.000
_cell.length_c   1.000
_cell.angle_alpha   90.00
_cell.angle_beta   90.00
_cell.angle_gamma   90.00
#
_symmetry.space_group_name_H-M   'P 1'
#
loop_
_entity.id
_entity.type
_entity.pdbx_description
1 polymer ?
#
loop_
_entity_poly.entity_id
_entity_poly.type
_entity_poly.pdbx_seq_one_letter_code
_entity_poly.pdbx_strand_id
1 'polypeptide(L)'
;MLQLPAEFEQFHWMVDMVQNVDMGLVVIDRDFNVQVWNGFMTHHSGKQSHDAIGKSIFELFPEIPEEWFRLKTKPVYDLGCRSFITWQQRPYLFKCRNVRPVTQQADFMYQNVTLNPMRSPTGQVTSLFLSIQDATAEALVARQ
;
A
#
# COMPACT_ATOMS: atom_id res chain seq x y z
N MET A 1 31.17 -12.09 -22.11
CA MET A 1 29.97 -11.79 -21.30
C MET A 1 30.43 -11.48 -19.90
N LEU A 2 30.23 -10.25 -19.42
CA LEU A 2 30.40 -9.94 -18.00
C LEU A 2 29.21 -10.59 -17.28
N GLN A 3 29.45 -11.66 -16.53
CA GLN A 3 28.45 -12.17 -15.59
C GLN A 3 28.25 -11.09 -14.52
N LEU A 4 27.02 -10.59 -14.39
CA LEU A 4 26.65 -9.75 -13.26
C LEU A 4 26.81 -10.59 -11.97
N PRO A 5 27.30 -10.02 -10.86
CA PRO A 5 27.39 -10.77 -9.61
C PRO A 5 26.01 -11.29 -9.21
N ALA A 6 25.92 -12.53 -8.72
CA ALA A 6 24.63 -13.19 -8.40
C ALA A 6 23.72 -12.35 -7.46
N GLU A 7 24.31 -11.50 -6.62
CA GLU A 7 23.61 -10.56 -5.75
C GLU A 7 22.82 -9.50 -6.54
N PHE A 8 23.33 -9.02 -7.68
CA PHE A 8 22.62 -8.09 -8.55
C PHE A 8 21.42 -8.75 -9.22
N GLU A 9 21.57 -9.99 -9.70
CA GLU A 9 20.45 -10.74 -10.30
C GLU A 9 19.33 -10.97 -9.28
N GLN A 10 19.69 -11.37 -8.05
CA GLN A 10 18.71 -11.52 -6.96
C GLN A 10 18.00 -10.20 -6.63
N PHE A 11 18.75 -9.09 -6.58
CA PHE A 11 18.14 -7.77 -6.37
C PHE A 11 17.17 -7.39 -7.50
N HIS A 12 17.56 -7.59 -8.75
CA HIS A 12 16.70 -7.33 -9.91
C HIS A 12 15.41 -8.16 -9.84
N TRP A 13 15.48 -9.45 -9.53
CA TRP A 13 14.28 -10.28 -9.37
C TRP A 13 13.38 -9.81 -8.23
N MET A 14 13.94 -9.36 -7.10
CA MET A 14 13.14 -8.80 -6.00
C MET A 14 12.38 -7.55 -6.42
N VAL A 15 13.04 -6.64 -7.16
CA VAL A 15 12.40 -5.44 -7.68
C VAL A 15 11.29 -5.82 -8.66
N ASP A 16 11.57 -6.71 -9.61
CA ASP A 16 10.59 -7.15 -10.62
C ASP A 16 9.37 -7.82 -9.96
N MET A 17 9.58 -8.66 -8.95
CA MET A 17 8.49 -9.27 -8.18
C MET A 17 7.65 -8.21 -7.47
N VAL A 18 8.28 -7.23 -6.81
CA VAL A 18 7.56 -6.13 -6.12
C VAL A 18 6.75 -5.30 -7.10
N GLN A 19 7.26 -5.04 -8.30
CA GLN A 19 6.57 -4.23 -9.30
C GLN A 19 5.39 -4.97 -9.96
N ASN A 20 5.49 -6.29 -10.15
CA ASN A 20 4.50 -7.07 -10.91
C ASN A 20 3.50 -7.86 -10.06
N VAL A 21 3.63 -7.85 -8.73
CA VAL A 21 2.65 -8.52 -7.85
C VAL A 21 1.30 -7.80 -7.86
N ASP A 22 0.20 -8.58 -7.88
CA ASP A 22 -1.19 -8.10 -7.77
C ASP A 22 -1.57 -7.66 -6.34
N MET A 23 -0.68 -6.92 -5.68
CA MET A 23 -0.88 -6.40 -4.33
C MET A 23 -0.23 -5.01 -4.24
N GLY A 24 -0.93 -4.05 -3.66
CA GLY A 24 -0.38 -2.73 -3.41
C GLY A 24 0.66 -2.81 -2.30
N LEU A 25 1.89 -2.44 -2.62
CA LEU A 25 3.00 -2.41 -1.67
C LEU A 25 3.44 -0.96 -1.50
N VAL A 26 3.21 -0.44 -0.31
CA VAL A 26 3.60 0.92 0.06
C VAL A 26 4.43 0.88 1.33
N VAL A 27 5.55 1.58 1.34
CA VAL A 27 6.30 1.85 2.58
C VAL A 27 6.16 3.33 2.89
N ILE A 28 5.83 3.67 4.13
CA ILE A 28 5.80 5.05 4.62
C ILE A 28 6.70 5.21 5.85
N ASP A 29 7.31 6.38 6.00
CA ASP A 29 8.02 6.75 7.22
C ASP A 29 7.08 7.26 8.33
N ARG A 30 7.63 7.70 9.46
CA ARG A 30 6.86 8.26 10.59
C ARG A 30 6.14 9.57 10.29
N ASP A 31 6.60 10.29 9.27
CA ASP A 31 5.97 11.53 8.79
C ASP A 31 4.97 11.25 7.67
N PHE A 32 4.67 9.96 7.43
CA PHE A 32 3.71 9.48 6.44
C PHE A 32 4.13 9.77 4.99
N ASN A 33 5.42 10.01 4.75
CA ASN A 33 5.97 10.16 3.41
C ASN A 33 6.22 8.80 2.78
N VAL A 34 5.87 8.67 1.50
CA VAL A 34 6.04 7.43 0.74
C VAL A 34 7.51 7.18 0.43
N GLN A 35 8.01 5.99 0.79
CA GLN A 35 9.35 5.50 0.46
C GLN A 35 9.32 4.45 -0.66
N VAL A 36 8.23 3.67 -0.74
CA VAL A 36 8.02 2.64 -1.78
C VAL A 36 6.62 2.78 -2.34
N TRP A 37 6.50 2.71 -3.67
CA TRP A 37 5.25 2.74 -4.41
C TRP A 37 5.37 1.80 -5.62
N ASN A 38 4.67 0.66 -5.60
CA ASN A 38 4.86 -0.36 -6.63
C ASN A 38 3.92 -0.19 -7.85
N GLY A 39 4.10 -1.09 -8.83
CA GLY A 39 3.32 -1.11 -10.08
C GLY A 39 1.82 -1.22 -9.87
N PHE A 40 1.37 -2.05 -8.92
CA PHE A 40 -0.04 -2.14 -8.53
C PHE A 40 -0.59 -0.76 -8.13
N MET A 41 0.10 -0.07 -7.21
CA MET A 41 -0.35 1.24 -6.77
C MET A 41 -0.31 2.26 -7.91
N THR A 42 0.69 2.21 -8.78
CA THR A 42 0.76 3.08 -9.96
C THR A 42 -0.44 2.87 -10.89
N HIS A 43 -0.75 1.61 -11.20
CA HIS A 43 -1.84 1.24 -12.08
C HIS A 43 -3.22 1.63 -11.51
N HIS A 44 -3.48 1.28 -10.25
CA HIS A 44 -4.79 1.46 -9.64
C HIS A 44 -5.07 2.88 -9.14
N SER A 45 -4.04 3.61 -8.67
CA SER A 45 -4.21 5.01 -8.25
C SER A 45 -4.12 6.01 -9.40
N GLY A 46 -3.48 5.62 -10.51
CA GLY A 46 -3.16 6.53 -11.61
C GLY A 46 -2.06 7.55 -11.30
N LYS A 47 -1.32 7.37 -10.19
CA LYS A 47 -0.19 8.22 -9.78
C LYS A 47 1.13 7.49 -10.02
N GLN A 48 2.07 8.14 -10.70
CA GLN A 48 3.38 7.55 -10.96
C GLN A 48 4.21 7.44 -9.67
N SER A 49 5.07 6.42 -9.59
CA SER A 49 5.93 6.21 -8.41
C SER A 49 6.82 7.41 -8.11
N HIS A 50 7.40 8.05 -9.13
CA HIS A 50 8.24 9.24 -8.97
C HIS A 50 7.49 10.47 -8.46
N ASP A 51 6.17 10.55 -8.69
CA ASP A 51 5.33 11.63 -8.18
C ASP A 51 4.85 11.36 -6.75
N ALA A 52 4.82 10.09 -6.33
CA ALA A 52 4.34 9.65 -5.04
C ALA A 52 5.46 9.60 -3.98
N ILE A 53 6.63 9.08 -4.35
CA ILE A 53 7.77 8.93 -3.44
C ILE A 53 8.22 10.30 -2.91
N GLY A 54 8.46 10.36 -1.60
CA GLY A 54 8.83 11.58 -0.88
C GLY A 54 7.66 12.46 -0.46
N LYS A 55 6.44 12.21 -0.96
CA LYS A 55 5.25 12.98 -0.58
C LYS A 55 4.45 12.29 0.51
N SER A 56 3.74 13.09 1.29
CA SER A 56 2.82 12.59 2.30
C SER A 56 1.63 11.89 1.64
N ILE A 57 1.20 10.75 2.18
CA ILE A 57 -0.03 10.08 1.70
C ILE A 57 -1.28 10.97 1.81
N PHE A 58 -1.28 11.95 2.74
CA PHE A 58 -2.39 12.89 2.91
C PHE A 58 -2.43 13.96 1.82
N GLU A 59 -1.27 14.30 1.24
CA GLU A 59 -1.20 15.15 0.05
C GLU A 59 -1.67 14.37 -1.19
N LEU A 60 -1.23 13.12 -1.31
CA LEU A 60 -1.58 12.26 -2.45
C LEU A 60 -3.06 11.88 -2.46
N PHE A 61 -3.64 11.63 -1.28
CA PHE A 61 -5.01 11.19 -1.07
C PHE A 61 -5.67 12.01 0.06
N PRO A 62 -6.14 13.24 -0.25
CA PRO A 62 -6.75 14.14 0.75
C PRO A 62 -8.02 13.58 1.41
N GLU A 63 -8.62 12.53 0.85
CA GLU A 63 -9.77 11.85 1.43
C GLU A 63 -9.43 10.94 2.62
N ILE A 64 -8.14 10.69 2.88
CA ILE A 64 -7.67 9.99 4.09
C ILE A 64 -7.78 10.96 5.27
N PRO A 65 -8.62 10.68 6.29
CA PRO A 65 -8.68 11.53 7.47
C PRO A 65 -7.40 11.32 8.28
N GLU A 66 -6.56 12.34 8.30
CA GLU A 66 -5.21 12.28 8.86
C GLU A 66 -5.20 11.86 10.33
N GLU A 67 -6.04 12.47 11.17
CA GLU A 67 -6.12 12.15 12.61
C GLU A 67 -6.50 10.68 12.83
N TRP A 68 -7.49 10.18 12.09
CA TRP A 68 -7.91 8.78 12.16
C TRP A 68 -6.78 7.83 11.75
N PHE A 69 -6.06 8.14 10.67
CA PHE A 69 -4.98 7.28 10.19
C PHE A 69 -3.80 7.26 11.17
N ARG A 70 -3.44 8.41 11.75
CA ARG A 70 -2.43 8.54 12.81
C ARG A 70 -2.78 7.68 14.03
N LEU A 71 -4.04 7.69 14.46
CA LEU A 71 -4.52 6.82 15.55
C LEU A 71 -4.45 5.33 15.17
N LYS A 72 -4.76 4.97 13.92
CA LYS A 72 -4.66 3.58 13.43
C LYS A 72 -3.23 3.07 13.34
N THR A 73 -2.26 3.93 13.05
CA THR A 73 -0.83 3.57 12.99
C THR A 73 -0.14 3.57 14.35
N LYS A 74 -0.65 4.32 15.34
CA LYS A 74 -0.07 4.43 16.69
C LYS A 74 0.28 3.08 17.33
N PRO A 75 -0.62 2.08 17.43
CA PRO A 75 -0.28 0.79 18.02
C PRO A 75 0.78 0.01 17.21
N VAL A 76 0.88 0.28 15.90
CA VAL A 76 1.89 -0.36 15.04
C VAL A 76 3.29 0.19 15.38
N TYR A 77 3.42 1.49 15.56
CA TYR A 77 4.69 2.11 15.96
C TYR A 77 5.07 1.82 17.41
N ASP A 78 4.10 1.88 18.33
CA ASP A 78 4.37 1.79 19.76
C ASP A 78 4.56 0.36 20.25
N LEU A 79 3.75 -0.57 19.74
CA LEU A 79 3.73 -1.96 20.20
C LEU A 79 4.37 -2.92 19.19
N GLY A 80 4.60 -2.49 17.95
CA GLY A 80 5.08 -3.38 16.89
C GLY A 80 4.07 -4.47 16.52
N CYS A 81 2.78 -4.22 16.73
CA CYS A 81 1.69 -5.12 16.34
C CYS A 81 1.17 -4.75 14.94
N ARG A 82 0.69 -5.74 14.18
CA ARG A 82 -0.02 -5.46 12.92
C ARG A 82 -1.36 -4.81 13.20
N SER A 83 -1.77 -3.89 12.33
CA SER A 83 -3.09 -3.26 12.34
C SER A 83 -3.78 -3.49 11.00
N PHE A 84 -5.11 -3.48 11.00
CA PHE A 84 -5.91 -3.85 9.83
C PHE A 84 -6.99 -2.80 9.59
N ILE A 85 -7.22 -2.50 8.31
CA ILE A 85 -8.33 -1.68 7.84
C ILE A 85 -9.05 -2.56 6.81
N THR A 86 -10.26 -3.00 7.14
CA THR A 86 -11.04 -3.86 6.23
C THR A 86 -12.04 -3.03 5.45
N TRP A 87 -12.44 -3.54 4.28
CA TRP A 87 -13.40 -2.85 3.43
C TRP A 87 -14.76 -2.61 4.12
N GLN A 88 -15.14 -3.47 5.08
CA GLN A 88 -16.34 -3.29 5.89
C GLN A 88 -16.25 -2.10 6.84
N GLN A 89 -15.06 -1.83 7.41
CA GLN A 89 -14.83 -0.68 8.29
C GLN A 89 -14.73 0.62 7.50
N ARG A 90 -13.98 0.57 6.40
CA ARG A 90 -13.78 1.69 5.49
C ARG A 90 -13.59 1.14 4.09
N PRO A 91 -14.43 1.52 3.11
CA PRO A 91 -14.40 0.92 1.78
C PRO A 91 -13.02 0.93 1.11
N TYR A 92 -12.25 2.00 1.32
CA TYR A 92 -10.89 2.15 0.82
C TYR A 92 -10.05 3.05 1.74
N LEU A 93 -8.74 2.80 1.78
CA LEU A 93 -7.77 3.77 2.28
C LEU A 93 -7.40 4.75 1.17
N PHE A 94 -7.01 4.23 0.01
CA PHE A 94 -6.66 5.00 -1.18
C PHE A 94 -7.82 4.96 -2.17
N LYS A 95 -8.35 6.08 -2.66
CA LYS A 95 -9.43 6.04 -3.66
C LYS A 95 -8.90 5.65 -5.05
N CYS A 96 -8.67 4.36 -5.23
CA CYS A 96 -8.19 3.77 -6.48
C CYS A 96 -9.36 3.48 -7.43
N ARG A 97 -9.09 3.62 -8.74
CA ARG A 97 -10.06 3.25 -9.78
C ARG A 97 -10.24 1.74 -9.80
N ASN A 98 -11.46 1.30 -10.11
CA ASN A 98 -11.68 -0.08 -10.49
C ASN A 98 -11.27 -0.25 -11.96
N VAL A 99 -10.20 -0.99 -12.20
CA VAL A 99 -9.62 -1.23 -13.54
C VAL A 99 -10.22 -2.48 -14.22
N ARG A 100 -11.13 -3.19 -13.56
CA ARG A 100 -11.81 -4.36 -14.10
C ARG A 100 -12.77 -3.95 -15.24
N PRO A 101 -13.08 -4.86 -16.20
CA PRO A 101 -13.93 -4.55 -17.35
C PRO A 101 -15.28 -3.92 -16.97
N VAL A 102 -15.82 -3.09 -17.87
CA VAL A 102 -17.03 -2.24 -17.77
C VAL A 102 -18.26 -2.90 -17.13
N THR A 103 -18.33 -4.23 -17.07
CA THR A 103 -19.42 -4.98 -16.44
C THR A 103 -19.43 -4.91 -14.91
N GLN A 104 -18.34 -4.47 -14.25
CA GLN A 104 -18.31 -4.32 -12.79
C GLN A 104 -18.70 -2.90 -12.36
N GLN A 105 -19.88 -2.80 -11.75
CA GLN A 105 -20.58 -1.58 -11.31
C GLN A 105 -19.98 -0.88 -10.07
N ALA A 106 -18.70 -1.08 -9.75
CA ALA A 106 -18.09 -0.45 -8.57
C ALA A 106 -17.33 0.83 -8.94
N ASP A 107 -17.74 1.96 -8.36
CA ASP A 107 -17.14 3.30 -8.59
C ASP A 107 -15.65 3.38 -8.19
N PHE A 108 -15.20 2.50 -7.30
CA PHE A 108 -13.84 2.43 -6.79
C PHE A 108 -13.49 1.03 -6.31
N MET A 109 -12.19 0.77 -6.17
CA MET A 109 -11.66 -0.50 -5.64
C MET A 109 -11.85 -0.57 -4.11
N TYR A 110 -12.54 -1.61 -3.61
CA TYR A 110 -12.62 -1.89 -2.17
C TYR A 110 -11.29 -2.48 -1.68
N GLN A 111 -10.90 -2.16 -0.45
CA GLN A 111 -9.57 -2.49 0.04
C GLN A 111 -9.57 -3.16 1.40
N ASN A 112 -8.81 -4.24 1.51
CA ASN A 112 -8.26 -4.69 2.78
C ASN A 112 -6.81 -4.21 2.87
N VAL A 113 -6.49 -3.46 3.91
CA VAL A 113 -5.15 -2.92 4.15
C VAL A 113 -4.58 -3.49 5.44
N THR A 114 -3.38 -4.06 5.35
CA THR A 114 -2.60 -4.49 6.51
C THR A 114 -1.45 -3.52 6.73
N LEU A 115 -1.34 -3.00 7.95
CA LEU A 115 -0.26 -2.13 8.41
C LEU A 115 0.76 -2.97 9.17
N ASN A 116 1.92 -3.19 8.57
CA ASN A 116 2.99 -4.01 9.14
C ASN A 116 4.12 -3.11 9.67
N PRO A 117 4.62 -3.33 10.90
CA PRO A 117 5.75 -2.58 11.41
C PRO A 117 7.04 -3.00 10.69
N MET A 118 7.86 -2.03 10.29
CA MET A 118 9.23 -2.27 9.83
C MET A 118 10.22 -1.75 10.87
N ARG A 119 11.01 -2.67 11.43
CA ARG A 119 12.00 -2.36 12.45
C ARG A 119 13.34 -1.99 11.80
N SER A 120 13.96 -0.94 12.32
CA SER A 120 15.38 -0.65 12.06
C SER A 120 16.27 -1.73 12.70
N PRO A 121 17.58 -1.75 12.37
CA PRO A 121 18.55 -2.58 13.07
C PRO A 121 18.62 -2.33 14.58
N THR A 122 18.19 -1.15 15.05
CA THR A 122 18.10 -0.81 16.48
C THR A 122 16.83 -1.35 17.16
N GLY A 123 15.95 -2.03 16.42
CA GLY A 123 14.71 -2.63 16.91
C GLY A 123 13.50 -1.68 16.97
N GLN A 124 13.72 -0.39 16.69
CA GLN A 124 12.68 0.64 16.66
C GLN A 124 11.87 0.55 15.37
N VAL A 125 10.54 0.71 15.45
CA VAL A 125 9.69 0.80 14.25
C VAL A 125 9.87 2.19 13.64
N THR A 126 10.52 2.29 12.48
CA THR A 126 10.80 3.57 11.79
C THR A 126 9.94 3.78 10.55
N SER A 127 9.44 2.70 9.97
CA SER A 127 8.56 2.73 8.79
C SER A 127 7.43 1.74 8.96
N LEU A 128 6.37 1.92 8.17
CA LEU A 128 5.27 0.98 8.02
C LEU A 128 5.25 0.43 6.61
N PHE A 129 5.07 -0.87 6.49
CA PHE A 129 4.75 -1.55 5.25
C PHE A 129 3.24 -1.79 5.17
N LEU A 130 2.59 -1.11 4.23
CA LEU A 130 1.19 -1.25 3.91
C LEU A 130 1.05 -2.28 2.78
N SER A 131 0.23 -3.29 3.03
CA SER A 131 -0.20 -4.27 2.02
C SER A 131 -1.66 -4.01 1.67
N ILE A 132 -1.95 -3.65 0.43
CA ILE A 132 -3.29 -3.30 -0.06
C ILE A 132 -3.78 -4.42 -0.97
N GLN A 133 -4.91 -5.04 -0.61
CA GLN A 133 -5.55 -6.10 -1.38
C GLN A 133 -6.88 -5.60 -1.95
N ASP A 134 -7.14 -5.90 -3.22
CA ASP A 134 -8.44 -5.65 -3.86
C ASP A 134 -9.49 -6.60 -3.29
N ALA A 135 -10.42 -6.04 -2.52
CA ALA A 135 -11.57 -6.73 -1.93
C ALA A 135 -12.88 -6.46 -2.67
N THR A 136 -12.83 -5.90 -3.88
CA THR A 136 -14.03 -5.48 -4.64
C THR A 136 -14.97 -6.65 -4.92
N ALA A 137 -14.43 -7.81 -5.28
CA ALA A 137 -15.23 -9.00 -5.52
C ALA A 137 -16.00 -9.45 -4.24
N GLU A 138 -15.31 -9.48 -3.10
CA GLU A 138 -15.91 -9.82 -1.81
C GLU A 138 -16.99 -8.81 -1.41
N ALA A 139 -16.70 -7.52 -1.52
CA ALA A 139 -17.61 -6.44 -1.17
C ALA A 139 -18.89 -6.43 -2.03
N LEU A 140 -18.79 -6.77 -3.33
CA LEU A 140 -19.94 -6.86 -4.22
C LEU A 140 -20.84 -8.05 -3.88
N VAL A 141 -20.25 -9.20 -3.55
CA VAL A 141 -21.02 -10.39 -3.14
C VAL A 141 -21.75 -10.16 -1.82
N ALA A 142 -21.11 -9.52 -0.84
CA ALA A 142 -21.70 -9.25 0.47
C ALA A 142 -22.82 -8.20 0.46
N ARG A 143 -23.01 -7.48 -0.66
CA ARG A 143 -24.04 -6.45 -0.84
C ARG A 143 -25.26 -6.94 -1.64
N GLN A 144 -25.23 -8.17 -2.15
CA GLN A 144 -26.37 -8.86 -2.74
C GLN A 144 -27.16 -9.61 -1.67
#